data_AF-A0A183SNH9-F1
#
_entry.id   AF-A0A183SNH9-F1
#
_cell.length_a   1.000
_cell.length_b   1.000
_cell.length_c   1.000
_cell.angle_alpha   90.00
_cell.angle_beta   90.00
_cell.angle_gamma   90.00
#
_symmetry.space_group_name_H-M   'P 1'
#
loop_
_entity.id
_entity.type
_entity.pdbx_description
1 polymer ?
#
loop_
_entity_poly.entity_id
_entity_poly.type
_entity_poly.pdbx_seq_one_letter_code
_entity_poly.pdbx_strand_id
1 'polypeptide(L)'
;MRPKAPLTRGETANVVYRVQCGSCEANYVGETGKRLQTHMSEHERVVRRTDQLSLVAKHCAASGHTFYFQDAEILGRGIDQTARETLEAWHTVPSFINRCTVLPAAYQALRV
;
A
#
# COMPACT_ATOMS: atom_id res chain seq x y z
N MET A 1 -15.48 -10.44 30.76
CA MET A 1 -14.87 -10.38 29.40
C MET A 1 -13.44 -9.92 29.55
N ARG A 2 -12.45 -10.63 29.00
CA ARG A 2 -11.05 -10.22 29.02
C ARG A 2 -10.80 -9.31 27.81
N PRO A 3 -10.30 -8.06 27.97
CA PRO A 3 -9.98 -7.21 26.83
C PRO A 3 -8.99 -7.93 25.92
N LYS A 4 -9.29 -8.00 24.62
CA LYS A 4 -8.30 -8.45 23.63
C LYS A 4 -7.17 -7.43 23.61
N ALA A 5 -5.93 -7.91 23.68
CA ALA A 5 -4.77 -7.05 23.50
C ALA A 5 -4.88 -6.32 22.15
N PRO A 6 -4.50 -5.02 22.07
CA PRO A 6 -4.39 -4.33 20.80
C PRO A 6 -3.47 -5.10 19.85
N LEU A 7 -3.91 -5.30 18.60
CA LEU A 7 -3.08 -5.93 17.58
C LEU A 7 -1.89 -5.02 17.23
N THR A 8 -0.74 -5.62 16.97
CA THR A 8 0.39 -4.87 16.41
C THR A 8 0.09 -4.41 14.98
N ARG A 9 0.92 -3.48 14.45
CA ARG A 9 0.77 -2.97 13.08
C ARG A 9 0.76 -4.10 12.04
N GLY A 10 1.71 -5.03 12.15
CA GLY A 10 1.84 -6.17 11.23
C GLY A 10 0.65 -7.13 11.28
N GLU A 11 0.02 -7.29 12.45
CA GLU A 11 -1.13 -8.16 12.66
C GLU A 11 -2.47 -7.55 12.22
N THR A 12 -2.48 -6.25 11.92
CA THR A 12 -3.68 -5.55 11.47
C THR A 12 -4.03 -5.96 10.05
N ALA A 13 -5.31 -6.30 9.81
CA ALA A 13 -5.86 -6.61 8.50
C ALA A 13 -6.87 -5.55 8.06
N ASN A 14 -7.34 -5.63 6.80
CA ASN A 14 -8.33 -4.72 6.22
C ASN A 14 -7.85 -3.26 6.23
N VAL A 15 -6.63 -3.04 5.73
CA VAL A 15 -5.91 -1.76 5.79
C VAL A 15 -5.61 -1.22 4.39
N VAL A 16 -5.48 0.10 4.32
CA VAL A 16 -4.75 0.78 3.26
C VAL A 16 -3.40 1.19 3.83
N TYR A 17 -2.33 0.92 3.09
CA TYR A 17 -0.98 1.16 3.53
C TYR A 17 -0.16 1.94 2.50
N ARG A 18 0.93 2.55 2.96
CA ARG A 18 1.98 3.17 2.14
C ARG A 18 3.31 2.49 2.37
N VAL A 19 4.06 2.27 1.30
CA VAL A 19 5.47 1.89 1.35
C VAL A 19 6.30 2.85 0.49
N GLN A 20 7.46 3.21 1.00
CA GLN A 20 8.40 4.13 0.35
C GLN A 20 9.56 3.33 -0.26
N CYS A 21 10.03 3.78 -1.42
CA CYS A 21 11.29 3.34 -1.98
C CYS A 21 12.46 3.85 -1.13
N GLY A 22 13.41 2.99 -0.80
CA GLY A 22 14.56 3.37 0.03
C GLY A 22 15.62 4.22 -0.68
N SER A 23 15.52 4.37 -2.00
CA SER A 23 16.54 5.03 -2.82
C SER A 23 16.02 6.24 -3.61
N CYS A 24 14.71 6.50 -3.61
CA CYS A 24 14.12 7.66 -4.27
C CYS A 24 12.78 8.06 -3.63
N GLU A 25 12.18 9.15 -4.12
CA GLU A 25 10.91 9.68 -3.59
C GLU A 25 9.67 8.87 -4.00
N ALA A 26 9.86 7.78 -4.75
CA ALA A 26 8.77 6.91 -5.18
C ALA A 26 8.06 6.28 -3.96
N ASN A 27 6.74 6.37 -3.98
CA ASN A 27 5.87 5.73 -2.99
C ASN A 27 4.85 4.86 -3.71
N TYR A 28 4.37 3.86 -2.99
CA TYR A 28 3.26 2.99 -3.40
C TYR A 28 2.24 2.93 -2.29
N VAL A 29 0.98 3.15 -2.64
CA VAL A 29 -0.17 2.92 -1.75
C VAL A 29 -0.84 1.62 -2.20
N GLY A 30 -1.31 0.80 -1.28
CA GLY A 30 -2.08 -0.38 -1.64
C GLY A 30 -3.11 -0.71 -0.58
N GLU A 31 -4.10 -1.50 -0.95
CA GLU A 31 -5.03 -2.10 0.01
C GLU A 31 -4.71 -3.56 0.28
N THR A 32 -5.12 -4.06 1.45
CA THR A 32 -5.14 -5.49 1.69
C THR A 32 -6.23 -5.87 2.70
N GLY A 33 -6.95 -6.94 2.38
CA GLY A 33 -7.80 -7.66 3.33
C GLY A 33 -7.03 -8.62 4.25
N LYS A 34 -5.76 -8.91 3.94
CA LYS A 34 -4.90 -9.78 4.75
C LYS A 34 -4.23 -8.99 5.88
N ARG A 35 -3.54 -9.69 6.79
CA ARG A 35 -2.63 -9.05 7.74
C ARG A 35 -1.53 -8.31 6.96
N LEU A 36 -1.22 -7.09 7.37
CA LEU A 36 -0.23 -6.24 6.69
C LEU A 36 1.11 -6.96 6.51
N GLN A 37 1.61 -7.63 7.56
CA GLN A 37 2.89 -8.35 7.50
C GLN A 37 2.91 -9.44 6.42
N THR A 38 1.80 -10.16 6.25
CA THR A 38 1.68 -11.22 5.24
C THR A 38 1.77 -10.61 3.85
N HIS A 39 1.09 -9.48 3.64
CA HIS A 39 1.10 -8.80 2.37
C HIS A 39 2.47 -8.17 2.04
N MET A 40 3.19 -7.66 3.05
CA MET A 40 4.56 -7.17 2.89
C MET A 40 5.52 -8.29 2.46
N SER A 41 5.45 -9.48 3.07
CA SER A 41 6.24 -10.63 2.62
C SER A 41 5.84 -11.13 1.22
N GLU A 42 4.57 -10.97 0.83
CA GLU A 42 4.14 -11.23 -0.55
C GLU A 42 4.80 -10.26 -1.53
N HIS A 43 4.88 -8.96 -1.19
CA HIS A 43 5.58 -7.95 -1.97
C HIS A 43 7.07 -8.28 -2.15
N GLU A 44 7.77 -8.61 -1.06
CA GLU A 44 9.17 -9.05 -1.12
C GLU A 44 9.35 -10.24 -2.09
N ARG A 45 8.41 -11.20 -2.03
CA ARG A 45 8.46 -12.38 -2.90
C ARG A 45 8.24 -12.03 -4.37
N VAL A 46 7.32 -11.12 -4.71
CA VAL A 46 7.09 -10.71 -6.11
C VAL A 46 8.24 -9.86 -6.65
N VAL A 47 8.86 -9.02 -5.82
CA VAL A 47 10.09 -8.29 -6.18
C VAL A 47 11.22 -9.27 -6.48
N ARG A 48 11.45 -10.26 -5.61
CA ARG A 48 12.48 -11.29 -5.81
C ARG A 48 12.27 -12.11 -7.08
N ARG A 49 11.02 -12.29 -7.50
CA ARG A 49 10.65 -13.00 -8.74
C ARG A 49 10.64 -12.10 -9.96
N THR A 50 10.86 -10.79 -9.79
CA THR A 50 10.80 -9.79 -10.86
C THR A 50 9.46 -9.85 -11.60
N ASP A 51 8.37 -10.05 -10.85
CA ASP A 51 7.03 -10.20 -11.42
C ASP A 51 6.59 -8.89 -12.08
N GLN A 52 6.51 -8.90 -13.42
CA GLN A 52 6.16 -7.73 -14.22
C GLN A 52 4.71 -7.29 -14.02
N LEU A 53 3.84 -8.04 -13.33
CA LEU A 53 2.49 -7.58 -13.02
C LEU A 53 2.45 -6.63 -11.82
N SER A 54 3.42 -6.73 -10.91
CA SER A 54 3.54 -5.84 -9.75
C SER A 54 4.27 -4.54 -10.13
N LEU A 55 3.64 -3.40 -9.82
CA LEU A 55 4.27 -2.08 -10.03
C LEU A 55 5.51 -1.90 -9.17
N VAL A 56 5.45 -2.41 -7.93
CA VAL A 56 6.58 -2.39 -6.99
C VAL A 56 7.74 -3.19 -7.56
N ALA A 57 7.49 -4.40 -8.05
CA ALA A 57 8.53 -5.25 -8.66
C ALA A 57 9.08 -4.65 -9.96
N LYS A 58 8.21 -4.07 -10.81
CA LYS A 58 8.61 -3.32 -12.01
C LYS A 58 9.54 -2.16 -11.68
N HIS A 59 9.19 -1.35 -10.68
CA HIS A 59 10.02 -0.24 -10.23
C HIS A 59 11.39 -0.75 -9.76
N CYS A 60 11.42 -1.75 -8.89
CA CYS A 60 12.68 -2.33 -8.40
C CYS A 60 13.54 -2.88 -9.56
N ALA A 61 12.93 -3.58 -10.53
CA ALA A 61 13.64 -4.14 -11.66
C ALA A 61 14.23 -3.07 -12.60
N ALA A 62 13.51 -1.97 -12.82
CA ALA A 62 13.95 -0.89 -13.70
C ALA A 62 15.03 0.01 -13.06
N SER A 63 14.97 0.21 -11.73
CA SER A 63 15.84 1.14 -11.01
C SER A 63 16.98 0.48 -10.24
N GLY A 64 16.87 -0.83 -9.94
CA GLY A 64 17.74 -1.51 -8.98
C GLY A 64 17.44 -1.16 -7.51
N HIS A 65 16.37 -0.41 -7.23
CA HIS A 65 16.01 0.01 -5.88
C HIS A 65 15.24 -1.07 -5.10
N THR A 66 15.08 -0.83 -3.80
CA THR A 66 14.25 -1.64 -2.90
C THR A 66 13.25 -0.76 -2.15
N PHE A 67 12.16 -1.36 -1.68
CA PHE A 67 11.17 -0.71 -0.83
C PHE A 67 11.37 -1.10 0.63
N TYR A 68 11.09 -0.18 1.54
CA TYR A 68 11.09 -0.44 2.99
C TYR A 68 9.77 -1.08 3.43
N PHE A 69 9.55 -2.35 3.08
CA PHE A 69 8.31 -3.06 3.39
C PHE A 69 8.04 -3.21 4.89
N GLN A 70 9.08 -3.30 5.72
CA GLN A 70 8.93 -3.40 7.18
C GLN A 70 8.41 -2.10 7.80
N ASP A 71 8.65 -0.96 7.14
CA ASP A 71 8.23 0.36 7.57
C ASP A 71 6.89 0.79 6.97
N ALA A 72 6.12 -0.17 6.43
CA ALA A 72 4.79 0.09 5.91
C ALA A 72 3.94 0.88 6.92
N GLU A 73 3.38 1.99 6.44
CA GLU A 73 2.53 2.88 7.21
C GLU A 73 1.08 2.52 6.94
N ILE A 74 0.25 2.46 7.99
CA ILE A 74 -1.20 2.29 7.83
C ILE A 74 -1.82 3.67 7.67
N LEU A 75 -2.44 3.94 6.52
CA LEU A 75 -3.12 5.19 6.23
C LEU A 75 -4.59 5.17 6.67
N GLY A 76 -5.20 3.99 6.67
CA GLY A 76 -6.61 3.83 7.04
C GLY A 76 -7.03 2.36 7.14
N ARG A 77 -8.28 2.15 7.59
CA ARG A 77 -8.92 0.84 7.69
C ARG A 77 -10.27 0.87 6.98
N GLY A 78 -10.58 -0.17 6.22
CA GLY A 78 -11.86 -0.33 5.54
C GLY A 78 -12.32 -1.78 5.61
N ILE A 79 -13.52 -2.01 6.16
CA ILE A 79 -14.03 -3.36 6.46
C ILE A 79 -14.18 -4.17 5.16
N ASP A 80 -14.85 -3.59 4.18
CA ASP A 80 -15.01 -4.16 2.84
C ASP A 80 -13.98 -3.61 1.84
N GLN A 81 -13.92 -4.27 0.69
CA GLN A 81 -12.97 -3.93 -0.37
C GLN A 81 -13.24 -2.54 -0.96
N THR A 82 -14.49 -2.18 -1.20
CA THR A 82 -14.88 -0.87 -1.76
C THR A 82 -14.41 0.29 -0.88
N ALA A 83 -14.56 0.16 0.44
CA ALA A 83 -14.07 1.15 1.39
C ALA A 83 -12.54 1.31 1.30
N ARG A 84 -11.81 0.20 1.14
CA ARG A 84 -10.34 0.26 1.02
C ARG A 84 -9.87 0.76 -0.33
N GLU A 85 -10.51 0.39 -1.43
CA GLU A 85 -10.21 0.93 -2.77
C GLU A 85 -10.47 2.44 -2.83
N THR A 86 -11.54 2.91 -2.17
CA THR A 86 -11.84 4.34 -2.05
C THR A 86 -10.75 5.07 -1.26
N LEU A 87 -10.33 4.51 -0.12
CA LEU A 87 -9.24 5.06 0.69
C LEU A 87 -7.88 4.99 -0.06
N GLU A 88 -7.59 3.91 -0.78
CA GLU A 88 -6.40 3.78 -1.61
C GLU A 88 -6.34 4.88 -2.67
N ALA A 89 -7.45 5.10 -3.39
CA ALA A 89 -7.56 6.16 -4.38
C ALA A 89 -7.41 7.56 -3.75
N TRP A 90 -7.98 7.76 -2.55
CA TRP A 90 -7.80 8.98 -1.77
C TRP A 90 -6.35 9.28 -1.40
N HIS A 91 -5.57 8.25 -1.07
CA HIS A 91 -4.17 8.40 -0.69
C HIS A 91 -3.18 8.32 -1.87
N THR A 92 -3.61 7.84 -3.04
CA THR A 92 -2.78 7.71 -4.24
C THR A 92 -2.59 9.04 -4.96
N VAL A 93 -1.42 9.67 -4.88
CA VAL A 93 -1.13 10.95 -5.57
C VAL A 93 -0.45 10.72 -6.92
N PRO A 94 -0.52 11.66 -7.89
CA PRO A 94 0.04 11.46 -9.23
C PRO A 94 1.55 11.17 -9.30
N SER A 95 2.32 11.55 -8.29
CA SER A 95 3.76 11.28 -8.21
C SER A 95 4.11 9.87 -7.71
N PHE A 96 3.13 9.07 -7.30
CA PHE A 96 3.34 7.72 -6.81
C PHE A 96 3.36 6.69 -7.95
N ILE A 97 3.92 5.50 -7.70
CA ILE A 97 4.05 4.46 -8.74
C ILE A 97 2.75 3.69 -9.01
N ASN A 98 1.69 4.00 -8.26
CA ASN A 98 0.35 3.46 -8.45
C ASN A 98 -0.16 3.70 -9.87
N ARG A 99 -1.01 2.79 -10.36
CA ARG A 99 -1.82 3.09 -11.55
C ARG A 99 -2.78 4.21 -11.12
N CYS A 100 -2.84 5.31 -11.87
CA CYS A 100 -3.75 6.42 -11.57
C CYS A 100 -5.18 5.90 -11.36
N THR A 101 -5.62 5.85 -10.10
CA THR A 101 -7.01 5.63 -9.73
C THR A 101 -7.67 7.00 -9.71
N VAL A 102 -8.33 7.36 -10.83
CA VAL A 102 -8.96 8.67 -10.95
C VAL A 102 -10.16 8.71 -10.01
N LEU A 103 -10.01 9.39 -8.87
CA LEU A 103 -11.15 9.80 -8.06
C LEU A 103 -12.05 10.72 -8.91
N PRO A 104 -13.38 10.62 -8.83
CA PRO A 104 -14.26 11.57 -9.51
C PRO A 104 -13.92 13.01 -9.11
N ALA A 105 -14.01 13.95 -10.05
CA ALA A 105 -13.58 15.35 -9.88
C ALA A 105 -14.17 16.02 -8.63
N ALA A 106 -15.42 15.70 -8.28
CA ALA A 106 -16.09 16.21 -7.09
C ALA A 106 -15.34 15.90 -5.78
N TYR A 107 -14.64 14.76 -5.71
CA TYR A 107 -13.85 14.36 -4.54
C TYR A 107 -12.40 14.82 -4.61
N GLN A 108 -11.89 15.20 -5.80
CA GLN A 108 -10.53 15.72 -5.94
C GLN A 108 -10.35 17.06 -5.22
N ALA A 109 -11.38 17.90 -5.20
CA ALA A 109 -11.35 19.21 -4.52
C ALA A 109 -11.28 19.11 -2.98
N LEU A 110 -11.62 17.95 -2.41
CA LEU A 110 -11.58 17.71 -0.97
C LEU A 110 -10.21 17.18 -0.50
N ARG A 111 -9.30 16.94 -1.45
CA ARG A 111 -7.97 16.43 -1.19
C ARG A 111 -7.04 17.58 -0.79
N VAL A 112 -6.85 17.74 0.53
CA VAL A 112 -5.90 18.70 1.14
C VAL A 112 -4.48 18.15 1.21
#